data_AF-A0A818TQ61-F1
#
_entry.id   AF-A0A818TQ61-F1
#
_cell.length_a   1.000
_cell.length_b   1.000
_cell.length_c   1.000
_cell.angle_alpha   90.00
_cell.angle_beta   90.00
_cell.angle_gamma   90.00
#
_symmetry.space_group_name_H-M   'P 1'
#
loop_
_entity.id
_entity.type
_entity.pdbx_description
1 polymer ?
#
loop_
_entity_poly.entity_id
_entity_poly.type
_entity_poly.pdbx_seq_one_letter_code
_entity_poly.pdbx_strand_id
1 'polypeptide(L)'
;MTMLDVLRQIRVHEKKLKRLKSSKVKAKTVTLGKIKNNIDNLNQLKPFNGSASDAVVRHIQRWTNTLSQQELEYFALHMPTEPWRKLSVIVHFNRTRDFSALPWFLPFCFEKQAPPETMVARCQILTNDNVNTLFKEFEIPYSRLKQFKDQLEDASKARITVSEDKIDTLVWYYEELQCSAVNDIINERIHDDK
;
A
#
# COMPACT_ATOMS: atom_id res chain seq x y z
N MET A 1 -3.92 -27.55 -11.30
CA MET A 1 -4.89 -26.66 -11.97
C MET A 1 -5.33 -25.62 -10.94
N THR A 2 -4.96 -24.36 -11.11
CA THR A 2 -5.27 -23.30 -10.13
C THR A 2 -6.65 -22.71 -10.44
N MET A 3 -7.48 -22.50 -9.42
CA MET A 3 -8.83 -21.92 -9.53
C MET A 3 -8.86 -20.60 -10.33
N LEU A 4 -7.75 -19.84 -10.26
CA LEU A 4 -7.58 -18.56 -10.95
C LEU A 4 -7.55 -18.68 -12.49
N ASP A 5 -7.20 -19.86 -13.03
CA ASP A 5 -7.05 -20.09 -14.47
C ASP A 5 -8.34 -20.58 -15.17
N VAL A 6 -9.39 -20.83 -14.38
CA VAL A 6 -10.66 -21.39 -14.85
C VAL A 6 -11.28 -20.56 -15.98
N LEU A 7 -11.30 -19.22 -15.85
CA LEU A 7 -11.86 -18.32 -16.87
C LEU A 7 -11.08 -18.36 -18.18
N ARG A 8 -9.74 -18.48 -18.13
CA ARG A 8 -8.92 -18.60 -19.35
C ARG A 8 -9.23 -19.91 -20.06
N GLN A 9 -9.32 -21.00 -19.31
CA GLN A 9 -9.59 -22.32 -19.87
C GLN A 9 -10.99 -22.42 -20.48
N ILE A 10 -12.01 -21.79 -19.87
CA ILE A 10 -13.34 -21.64 -20.47
C ILE A 10 -13.23 -20.99 -21.85
N ARG A 11 -12.56 -19.83 -21.96
CA ARG A 11 -12.37 -19.12 -23.24
C ARG A 11 -11.62 -19.96 -24.28
N VAL A 12 -10.64 -20.76 -23.85
CA VAL A 12 -9.90 -21.68 -24.74
C VAL A 12 -10.82 -22.76 -25.29
N HIS A 13 -11.63 -23.38 -24.44
CA HIS A 13 -12.59 -24.41 -24.86
C HIS A 13 -13.72 -23.84 -25.72
N GLU A 14 -14.23 -22.64 -25.41
CA GLU A 14 -15.20 -21.92 -26.24
C GLU A 14 -14.64 -21.60 -27.64
N LYS A 15 -13.41 -21.08 -27.71
CA LYS A 15 -12.73 -20.85 -29.00
C LYS A 15 -12.56 -22.14 -29.79
N LYS A 16 -12.17 -23.24 -29.13
CA LYS A 16 -12.04 -24.56 -29.77
C LYS A 16 -13.39 -25.08 -30.27
N LEU A 17 -14.46 -24.93 -29.48
CA LEU A 17 -15.81 -25.30 -29.87
C LEU A 17 -16.30 -24.49 -31.07
N LYS A 18 -16.07 -23.18 -31.08
CA LYS A 18 -16.41 -22.29 -32.20
C LYS A 18 -15.67 -22.70 -33.48
N ARG A 19 -14.36 -22.95 -33.39
CA ARG A 19 -13.54 -23.43 -34.52
C ARG A 19 -14.05 -24.77 -35.08
N LEU A 20 -14.37 -25.73 -34.22
CA LEU A 20 -14.86 -27.05 -34.65
C LEU A 20 -16.26 -26.98 -35.28
N LYS A 21 -17.12 -26.07 -34.82
CA LYS A 21 -18.45 -25.84 -35.42
C LYS A 21 -18.37 -25.13 -36.78
N SER A 22 -17.42 -24.21 -36.95
CA SER A 22 -17.21 -23.47 -38.21
C SER A 22 -16.32 -24.20 -39.23
N SER A 23 -15.74 -25.34 -38.87
CA SER A 23 -14.92 -26.16 -39.77
C SER A 23 -15.78 -26.81 -40.86
N LYS A 24 -15.26 -26.89 -42.09
CA LYS A 24 -15.89 -27.63 -43.19
C LYS A 24 -16.00 -29.14 -42.91
N VAL A 25 -15.12 -29.66 -42.05
CA VAL A 25 -15.14 -31.06 -41.62
C VAL A 25 -15.97 -31.20 -40.35
N LYS A 26 -17.05 -32.00 -40.41
CA LYS A 26 -17.92 -32.29 -39.25
C LYS A 26 -17.09 -32.97 -38.15
N ALA A 27 -16.91 -32.25 -37.04
CA ALA A 27 -16.30 -32.82 -35.85
C ALA A 27 -17.19 -33.92 -35.26
N LYS A 28 -16.57 -34.98 -34.71
CA LYS A 28 -17.29 -36.08 -34.05
C LYS A 28 -18.10 -35.57 -32.87
N THR A 29 -19.35 -36.02 -32.75
CA THR A 29 -20.29 -35.63 -31.67
C THR A 29 -19.71 -35.87 -30.29
N VAL A 30 -18.97 -36.97 -30.10
CA VAL A 30 -18.27 -37.31 -28.85
C VAL A 30 -17.25 -36.22 -28.46
N THR A 31 -16.50 -35.69 -29.43
CA THR A 31 -15.49 -34.65 -29.19
C THR A 31 -16.16 -33.33 -28.81
N LEU A 32 -17.29 -32.99 -29.44
CA LEU A 32 -18.07 -31.81 -29.09
C LEU A 32 -18.69 -31.93 -27.69
N GLY A 33 -19.21 -33.12 -27.34
CA GLY A 33 -19.72 -33.42 -26.00
C GLY A 33 -18.66 -33.27 -24.92
N LYS A 34 -17.45 -33.82 -25.14
CA LYS A 34 -16.32 -33.66 -24.21
C LYS A 34 -15.94 -32.20 -23.98
N ILE A 35 -15.90 -31.38 -25.04
CA ILE A 35 -15.56 -29.95 -24.90
C ILE A 35 -16.66 -29.19 -24.15
N LYS A 36 -17.94 -29.49 -24.39
CA LYS A 36 -19.06 -28.90 -23.64
C LYS A 36 -19.01 -29.29 -22.16
N ASN A 37 -18.86 -30.57 -21.85
CA ASN A 37 -18.76 -31.04 -20.47
C ASN A 37 -17.59 -30.38 -19.73
N ASN A 38 -16.45 -30.18 -20.41
CA ASN A 38 -15.32 -29.45 -19.81
C ASN A 38 -15.66 -27.99 -19.51
N ILE A 39 -16.41 -27.31 -20.39
CA ILE A 39 -16.88 -25.93 -20.14
C ILE A 39 -17.82 -25.90 -18.94
N ASP A 40 -18.78 -26.83 -18.87
CA ASP A 40 -19.77 -26.90 -17.79
C ASP A 40 -19.09 -27.18 -16.44
N ASN A 41 -18.16 -28.14 -16.40
CA ASN A 41 -17.36 -28.43 -15.22
C ASN A 41 -16.51 -27.23 -14.78
N LEU A 42 -15.92 -26.49 -15.73
CA LEU A 42 -15.15 -25.29 -15.42
C LEU A 42 -16.06 -24.15 -14.94
N ASN A 43 -17.26 -24.00 -15.49
CA ASN A 43 -18.22 -22.98 -15.05
C ASN A 43 -18.67 -23.22 -13.60
N GLN A 44 -18.77 -24.46 -13.15
CA GLN A 44 -19.04 -24.79 -11.74
C GLN A 44 -17.89 -24.34 -10.80
N LEU A 45 -16.66 -24.29 -11.31
CA LEU A 45 -15.47 -23.86 -10.57
C LEU A 45 -15.19 -22.35 -10.72
N LYS A 46 -16.07 -21.61 -11.40
CA LYS A 46 -15.89 -20.18 -11.64
C LYS A 46 -15.93 -19.41 -10.32
N PRO A 47 -14.91 -18.60 -9.99
CA PRO A 47 -14.98 -17.75 -8.81
C PRO A 47 -16.13 -16.74 -8.94
N PHE A 48 -16.84 -16.52 -7.83
CA PHE A 48 -18.01 -15.63 -7.76
C PHE A 48 -17.66 -14.17 -8.06
N ASN A 49 -16.47 -13.73 -7.60
CA ASN A 49 -15.93 -12.41 -7.83
C ASN A 49 -14.73 -12.50 -8.78
N GLY A 50 -14.48 -11.42 -9.54
CA GLY A 50 -13.51 -11.37 -10.65
C GLY A 50 -12.12 -11.93 -10.33
N SER A 51 -11.38 -12.30 -11.37
CA SER A 51 -10.01 -12.80 -11.25
C SER A 51 -8.98 -11.69 -11.49
N ALA A 52 -7.90 -11.68 -10.71
CA ALA A 52 -6.73 -10.85 -10.96
C ALA A 52 -6.00 -11.39 -12.21
N SER A 53 -6.26 -10.76 -13.36
CA SER A 53 -5.58 -11.15 -14.60
C SER A 53 -4.09 -10.79 -14.55
N ASP A 54 -3.25 -11.52 -15.30
CA ASP A 54 -1.83 -11.21 -15.46
C ASP A 54 -1.58 -9.74 -15.88
N ALA A 55 -2.49 -9.13 -16.63
CA ALA A 55 -2.36 -7.73 -17.04
C ALA A 55 -2.48 -6.78 -15.83
N VAL A 56 -3.43 -7.04 -14.93
CA VAL A 56 -3.61 -6.26 -13.69
C VAL A 56 -2.42 -6.48 -12.75
N VAL A 57 -2.01 -7.75 -12.57
CA VAL A 57 -0.83 -8.11 -11.76
C VAL A 57 0.42 -7.37 -12.24
N ARG A 58 0.71 -7.41 -13.55
CA ARG A 58 1.86 -6.71 -14.13
C ARG A 58 1.75 -5.19 -14.02
N HIS A 59 0.55 -4.64 -14.14
CA HIS A 59 0.34 -3.20 -13.97
C HIS A 59 0.67 -2.77 -12.54
N ILE A 60 0.17 -3.50 -11.54
CA ILE A 60 0.45 -3.23 -10.14
C ILE A 60 1.95 -3.39 -9.85
N GLN A 61 2.61 -4.44 -10.34
CA GLN A 61 4.07 -4.62 -10.19
C GLN A 61 4.88 -3.48 -10.79
N ARG A 62 4.44 -2.90 -11.92
CA ARG A 62 5.11 -1.72 -12.49
C ARG A 62 4.89 -0.49 -11.62
N TRP A 63 3.68 -0.30 -11.11
CA TRP A 63 3.38 0.80 -10.21
C TRP A 63 4.17 0.71 -8.89
N THR A 64 4.32 -0.48 -8.29
CA THR A 64 5.13 -0.60 -7.07
C THR A 64 6.60 -0.23 -7.30
N ASN A 65 7.11 -0.46 -8.51
CA ASN A 65 8.46 -0.06 -8.91
C ASN A 65 8.63 1.45 -9.12
N THR A 66 7.55 2.23 -9.22
CA THR A 66 7.65 3.70 -9.28
C THR A 66 7.71 4.35 -7.90
N LEU A 67 7.46 3.59 -6.83
CA LEU A 67 7.49 4.11 -5.46
C LEU A 67 8.93 4.37 -5.02
N SER A 68 9.17 5.57 -4.53
CA SER A 68 10.43 5.99 -3.95
C SER A 68 10.66 5.34 -2.57
N GLN A 69 11.91 5.38 -2.11
CA GLN A 69 12.25 4.96 -0.76
C GLN A 69 11.44 5.74 0.31
N GLN A 70 11.33 7.06 0.15
CA GLN A 70 10.62 7.93 1.09
C GLN A 70 9.13 7.58 1.18
N GLU A 71 8.48 7.31 0.05
CA GLU A 71 7.07 6.89 0.02
C GLU A 71 6.89 5.53 0.71
N LEU A 72 7.80 4.58 0.47
CA LEU A 72 7.72 3.26 1.09
C LEU A 72 7.98 3.32 2.61
N GLU A 73 8.92 4.15 3.05
CA GLU A 73 9.16 4.43 4.48
C GLU A 73 7.93 5.12 5.11
N TYR A 74 7.33 6.07 4.39
CA TYR A 74 6.09 6.72 4.80
C TYR A 74 4.97 5.69 4.96
N PHE A 75 4.79 4.76 4.02
CA PHE A 75 3.77 3.71 4.15
C PHE A 75 4.07 2.75 5.30
N ALA A 76 5.33 2.36 5.49
CA ALA A 76 5.72 1.47 6.57
C ALA A 76 5.48 2.11 7.95
N LEU A 77 5.69 3.41 8.06
CA LEU A 77 5.47 4.15 9.30
C LEU A 77 4.01 4.54 9.50
N HIS A 78 3.26 4.96 8.49
CA HIS A 78 1.94 5.59 8.71
C HIS A 78 0.76 4.69 8.38
N MET A 79 0.95 3.70 7.52
CA MET A 79 -0.16 2.91 7.00
C MET A 79 -0.19 1.50 7.61
N PRO A 80 -1.37 0.87 7.71
CA PRO A 80 -1.45 -0.52 8.12
C PRO A 80 -0.73 -1.44 7.13
N THR A 81 -0.09 -2.48 7.62
CA THR A 81 0.65 -3.47 6.81
C THR A 81 -0.26 -4.52 6.17
N GLU A 82 -1.48 -4.70 6.68
CA GLU A 82 -2.42 -5.73 6.23
C GLU A 82 -2.83 -5.61 4.75
N PRO A 83 -3.15 -4.42 4.20
CA PRO A 83 -3.47 -4.28 2.78
C PRO A 83 -2.30 -4.72 1.88
N TRP A 84 -1.07 -4.38 2.25
CA TRP A 84 0.14 -4.78 1.52
C TRP A 84 0.35 -6.30 1.53
N ARG A 85 0.07 -6.96 2.66
CA ARG A 85 0.07 -8.43 2.73
C ARG A 85 -0.96 -9.04 1.79
N LYS A 86 -2.21 -8.58 1.85
CA LYS A 86 -3.30 -9.07 1.00
C LYS A 86 -2.98 -8.88 -0.47
N LEU A 87 -2.46 -7.70 -0.84
CA LEU A 87 -2.05 -7.40 -2.20
C LEU A 87 -0.91 -8.30 -2.66
N SER A 88 0.09 -8.55 -1.80
CA SER A 88 1.20 -9.46 -2.10
C SER A 88 0.76 -10.89 -2.36
N VAL A 89 -0.30 -11.36 -1.68
CA VAL A 89 -0.86 -12.71 -1.92
C VAL A 89 -1.52 -12.78 -3.31
N ILE A 90 -2.13 -11.69 -3.78
CA ILE A 90 -2.79 -11.64 -5.10
C ILE A 90 -1.78 -11.46 -6.23
N VAL A 91 -0.82 -10.55 -6.05
CA VAL A 91 0.11 -10.10 -7.11
C VAL A 91 1.39 -10.93 -7.15
N HIS A 92 1.67 -11.69 -6.09
CA HIS A 92 2.90 -12.47 -5.94
C HIS A 92 4.16 -11.63 -6.15
N PHE A 93 4.25 -10.51 -5.41
CA PHE A 93 5.40 -9.62 -5.51
C PHE A 93 6.73 -10.33 -5.26
N ASN A 94 7.73 -9.95 -6.05
CA ASN A 94 9.12 -10.28 -5.80
C ASN A 94 9.73 -9.21 -4.89
N ARG A 95 10.25 -9.62 -3.73
CA ARG A 95 10.81 -8.73 -2.69
C ARG A 95 11.96 -7.85 -3.20
N THR A 96 12.84 -8.38 -4.03
CA THR A 96 14.04 -7.66 -4.48
C THR A 96 13.79 -6.86 -5.74
N ARG A 97 12.91 -7.35 -6.60
CA ARG A 97 12.62 -6.70 -7.88
C ARG A 97 11.53 -5.64 -7.77
N ASP A 98 10.40 -5.93 -7.14
CA ASP A 98 9.20 -5.09 -7.21
C ASP A 98 9.18 -3.97 -6.15
N PHE A 99 10.08 -4.06 -5.16
CA PHE A 99 10.33 -3.07 -4.11
C PHE A 99 11.84 -2.76 -4.02
N SER A 100 12.50 -2.57 -5.16
CA SER A 100 13.97 -2.40 -5.21
C SER A 100 14.47 -1.19 -4.43
N ALA A 101 13.66 -0.13 -4.32
CA ALA A 101 13.98 1.05 -3.52
C ALA A 101 14.01 0.79 -2.01
N LEU A 102 13.28 -0.23 -1.53
CA LEU A 102 13.23 -0.59 -0.12
C LEU A 102 13.05 -2.11 0.08
N PRO A 103 14.11 -2.92 -0.08
CA PRO A 103 13.99 -4.38 -0.13
C PRO A 103 13.42 -5.05 1.13
N TRP A 104 13.53 -4.36 2.28
CA TRP A 104 12.99 -4.84 3.55
C TRP A 104 11.51 -4.49 3.77
N PHE A 105 10.90 -3.63 2.94
CA PHE A 105 9.51 -3.19 3.09
C PHE A 105 8.51 -4.35 3.08
N LEU A 106 8.56 -5.20 2.05
CA LEU A 106 7.63 -6.32 1.95
C LEU A 106 7.82 -7.33 3.09
N PRO A 107 9.05 -7.76 3.45
CA PRO A 107 9.29 -8.52 4.67
C PRO A 107 8.70 -7.87 5.93
N PHE A 108 8.84 -6.55 6.08
CA PHE A 108 8.29 -5.80 7.19
C PHE A 108 6.75 -5.88 7.25
N CYS A 109 6.06 -5.80 6.10
CA CYS A 109 4.62 -6.01 6.07
C CYS A 109 4.19 -7.39 6.58
N PHE A 110 5.05 -8.40 6.46
CA PHE A 110 4.85 -9.76 6.99
C PHE A 110 5.46 -9.95 8.40
N GLU A 111 5.47 -8.90 9.22
CA GLU A 111 5.85 -8.94 10.65
C GLU A 111 7.34 -9.19 10.89
N LYS A 112 8.20 -8.98 9.89
CA LYS A 112 9.65 -8.87 10.15
C LYS A 112 9.98 -7.48 10.68
N GLN A 113 11.02 -7.40 11.50
CA GLN A 113 11.52 -6.11 11.98
C GLN A 113 12.18 -5.33 10.84
N ALA A 114 11.98 -4.01 10.84
CA ALA A 114 12.75 -3.12 9.99
C ALA A 114 14.22 -3.10 10.46
N PRO A 115 15.19 -2.90 9.57
CA PRO A 115 16.59 -2.82 9.96
C PRO A 115 16.83 -1.70 10.98
N PRO A 116 17.67 -1.90 12.02
CA PRO A 116 17.79 -0.99 13.16
C PRO A 116 18.30 0.41 12.80
N GLU A 117 19.01 0.54 11.69
CA GLU A 117 19.51 1.80 11.14
C GLU A 117 18.42 2.66 10.50
N THR A 118 17.23 2.10 10.24
CA THR A 118 16.16 2.79 9.51
C THR A 118 15.32 3.68 10.43
N MET A 119 14.79 4.77 9.86
CA MET A 119 13.81 5.65 10.52
C MET A 119 12.64 4.84 11.09
N VAL A 120 12.14 3.85 10.34
CA VAL A 120 10.98 3.03 10.73
C VAL A 120 11.27 2.22 11.99
N ALA A 121 12.45 1.59 12.11
CA ALA A 121 12.83 0.84 13.31
C ALA A 121 12.95 1.75 14.54
N ARG A 122 13.58 2.92 14.38
CA ARG A 122 13.73 3.89 15.48
C ARG A 122 12.39 4.48 15.92
N CYS A 123 11.51 4.81 14.98
CA CYS A 123 10.19 5.35 15.27
C CYS A 123 9.21 4.30 15.83
N GLN A 124 9.48 3.00 15.70
CA GLN A 124 8.67 1.98 16.38
C GLN A 124 8.92 1.92 17.89
N ILE A 125 10.08 2.37 18.35
CA ILE A 125 10.48 2.39 19.77
C ILE A 125 10.27 3.81 20.34
N LEU A 126 9.32 4.56 19.79
CA LEU A 126 9.00 5.89 20.29
C LEU A 126 8.47 5.78 21.73
N THR A 127 9.15 6.46 22.64
CA THR A 127 8.83 6.58 24.07
C THR A 127 8.78 8.05 24.46
N ASN A 128 8.20 8.33 25.63
CA ASN A 128 8.13 9.68 26.19
C ASN A 128 9.51 10.35 26.28
N ASP A 129 10.56 9.58 26.55
CA ASP A 129 11.91 10.11 26.79
C ASP A 129 12.69 10.40 25.50
N ASN A 130 12.35 9.74 24.39
CA ASN A 130 13.08 9.85 23.12
C ASN A 130 12.33 10.62 22.02
N VAL A 131 11.08 11.01 22.26
CA VAL A 131 10.24 11.68 21.25
C VAL A 131 10.89 12.97 20.74
N ASN A 132 11.44 13.80 21.64
CA ASN A 132 12.04 15.08 21.27
C ASN A 132 13.39 14.92 20.55
N THR A 133 14.16 13.86 20.84
CA THR A 133 15.43 13.59 20.15
C THR A 133 15.18 13.01 18.76
N LEU A 134 14.25 12.06 18.64
CA LEU A 134 13.89 11.46 17.35
C LEU A 134 13.21 12.45 16.41
N PHE A 135 12.37 13.35 16.94
CA PHE A 135 11.76 14.40 16.12
C PHE A 135 12.79 15.44 15.65
N LYS A 136 13.93 15.58 16.35
CA LYS A 136 15.03 16.41 15.85
C LYS A 136 15.71 15.76 14.63
N GLU A 137 15.86 14.44 14.65
CA GLU A 137 16.53 13.65 13.60
C GLU A 137 15.64 13.39 12.37
N PHE A 138 14.34 13.17 12.56
CA PHE A 138 13.42 12.75 11.51
C PHE A 138 12.19 13.64 11.43
N GLU A 139 11.68 13.83 10.21
CA GLU A 139 10.38 14.47 9.99
C GLU A 139 9.25 13.47 10.30
N ILE A 140 8.67 13.60 11.49
CA ILE A 140 7.58 12.74 11.96
C ILE A 140 6.29 13.55 11.96
N PRO A 141 5.25 13.15 11.22
CA PRO A 141 3.95 13.80 11.24
C PRO A 141 3.33 13.87 12.63
N TYR A 142 2.64 14.99 12.91
CA TYR A 142 2.04 15.24 14.22
C TYR A 142 1.04 14.16 14.66
N SER A 143 0.35 13.49 13.73
CA SER A 143 -0.59 12.41 14.04
C SER A 143 0.02 11.27 14.88
N ARG A 144 1.32 10.99 14.69
CA ARG A 144 2.10 10.01 15.47
C ARG A 144 2.61 10.58 16.79
N LEU A 145 2.90 11.87 16.83
CA LEU A 145 3.39 12.59 18.02
C LEU A 145 2.26 12.95 18.99
N LYS A 146 1.01 12.99 18.53
CA LYS A 146 -0.16 13.37 19.32
C LYS A 146 -0.31 12.55 20.60
N GLN A 147 0.04 11.27 20.58
CA GLN A 147 0.00 10.42 21.77
C GLN A 147 1.01 10.83 22.86
N PHE A 148 2.03 11.62 22.49
CA PHE A 148 3.09 12.13 23.35
C PHE A 148 2.99 13.64 23.60
N LYS A 149 1.82 14.25 23.33
CA LYS A 149 1.62 15.70 23.34
C LYS A 149 2.09 16.39 24.64
N ASP A 150 1.93 15.72 25.78
CA ASP A 150 2.28 16.27 27.10
C ASP A 150 3.81 16.32 27.34
N GLN A 151 4.59 15.61 26.53
CA GLN A 151 6.05 15.48 26.64
C GLN A 151 6.79 16.28 25.56
N LEU A 152 6.07 16.94 24.66
CA LEU A 152 6.68 17.75 23.60
C LEU A 152 7.24 19.05 24.18
N GLU A 153 8.55 19.25 24.00
CA GLU A 153 9.21 20.51 24.30
C GLU A 153 8.67 21.64 23.40
N ASP A 154 8.74 22.89 23.89
CA ASP A 154 8.31 24.07 23.12
C ASP A 154 9.04 24.20 21.77
N ALA A 155 10.31 23.78 21.72
CA ALA A 155 11.09 23.74 20.48
C ALA A 155 10.53 22.71 19.46
N SER A 156 10.08 21.55 19.95
CA SER A 156 9.44 20.53 19.12
C SER A 156 8.08 21.02 18.61
N LYS A 157 7.29 21.68 19.47
CA LYS A 157 6.01 22.29 19.09
C LYS A 157 6.19 23.35 17.99
N ALA A 158 7.14 24.27 18.16
CA ALA A 158 7.44 25.28 17.14
C ALA A 158 7.85 24.65 15.80
N ARG A 159 8.68 23.61 15.82
CA ARG A 159 9.08 22.90 14.59
C ARG A 159 7.91 22.20 13.90
N ILE A 160 6.98 21.60 14.65
CA ILE A 160 5.74 21.02 14.09
C ILE A 160 4.97 22.12 13.35
N THR A 161 4.81 23.30 13.97
CA THR A 161 4.10 24.45 13.39
C THR A 161 4.75 24.96 12.11
N VAL A 162 6.09 24.99 12.04
CA VAL A 162 6.80 25.35 10.81
C VAL A 162 6.61 24.30 9.71
N SER A 163 6.67 23.01 10.05
CA SER A 163 6.62 21.92 9.06
C SER A 163 5.23 21.66 8.46
N GLU A 164 4.16 22.07 9.14
CA GLU A 164 2.80 21.88 8.64
C GLU A 164 2.44 22.99 7.66
N ASP A 165 2.08 22.64 6.43
CA ASP A 165 1.74 23.63 5.40
C ASP A 165 0.37 24.29 5.66
N LYS A 166 -0.56 23.54 6.25
CA LYS A 166 -1.96 23.98 6.39
C LYS A 166 -2.22 24.66 7.72
N ILE A 167 -2.56 25.95 7.65
CA ILE A 167 -2.89 26.73 8.84
C ILE A 167 -4.13 26.20 9.58
N ASP A 168 -5.14 25.70 8.85
CA ASP A 168 -6.33 25.09 9.43
C ASP A 168 -5.98 23.91 10.36
N THR A 169 -4.99 23.11 9.96
CA THR A 169 -4.51 21.97 10.75
C THR A 169 -3.83 22.45 12.03
N LEU A 170 -3.09 23.55 11.98
CA LEU A 170 -2.46 24.16 13.15
C LEU A 170 -3.50 24.75 14.11
N VAL A 171 -4.51 25.44 13.59
CA VAL A 171 -5.60 25.98 14.40
C VAL A 171 -6.37 24.86 15.09
N TRP A 172 -6.62 23.75 14.37
CA TRP A 172 -7.30 22.58 14.93
C TRP A 172 -6.56 21.94 16.12
N TYR A 173 -5.23 21.92 16.08
CA TYR A 173 -4.39 21.33 17.14
C TYR A 173 -3.79 22.37 18.09
N TYR A 174 -4.24 23.62 18.02
CA TYR A 174 -3.62 24.73 18.76
C TYR A 174 -3.61 24.51 20.28
N GLU A 175 -4.70 24.00 20.86
CA GLU A 175 -4.78 23.73 22.30
C GLU A 175 -3.67 22.77 22.77
N GLU A 176 -3.26 21.84 21.92
CA GLU A 176 -2.23 20.83 22.21
C GLU A 176 -0.81 21.36 21.93
N LEU A 177 -0.67 22.32 21.00
CA LEU A 177 0.61 22.88 20.54
C LEU A 177 0.94 24.24 21.14
N GLN A 178 0.03 24.87 21.88
CA GLN A 178 0.20 26.23 22.36
C GLN A 178 1.49 26.41 23.17
N CYS A 179 2.30 27.37 22.73
CA CYS A 179 3.44 27.95 23.45
C CYS A 179 3.74 29.33 22.81
N SER A 180 4.60 30.14 23.44
CA SER A 180 4.90 31.49 22.92
C SER A 180 5.37 31.46 21.46
N ALA A 181 6.30 30.57 21.12
CA ALA A 181 6.85 30.45 19.78
C ALA A 181 5.80 30.02 18.73
N VAL A 182 4.87 29.13 19.09
CA VAL A 182 3.80 28.71 18.18
C VAL A 182 2.83 29.86 17.88
N ASN A 183 2.54 30.68 18.87
CA ASN A 183 1.66 31.85 18.70
C ASN A 183 2.28 32.86 17.73
N ASP A 184 3.59 33.11 17.84
CA ASP A 184 4.30 34.02 16.96
C ASP A 184 4.26 33.54 15.51
N ILE A 185 4.52 32.24 15.27
CA ILE A 185 4.49 31.63 13.92
C ILE A 185 3.07 31.67 13.32
N ILE A 186 2.05 31.33 14.10
CA ILE A 186 0.67 31.36 13.63
C ILE A 186 0.25 32.79 13.31
N ASN A 187 0.60 33.76 14.16
CA ASN A 187 0.29 35.16 13.92
C ASN A 187 0.95 35.66 12.63
N GLU A 188 2.23 35.36 12.41
CA GLU A 188 2.95 35.72 11.17
C GLU A 188 2.23 35.16 9.94
N ARG A 189 1.90 33.86 9.94
CA ARG A 189 1.20 33.22 8.83
C ARG A 189 -0.19 33.79 8.55
N ILE A 190 -0.97 34.12 9.58
CA ILE A 190 -2.29 34.75 9.40
C ILE A 190 -2.17 36.15 8.78
N HIS A 191 -1.09 36.89 9.08
CA HIS A 191 -0.88 38.22 8.54
C HIS A 191 -0.36 38.21 7.10
N ASP A 192 0.45 37.21 6.73
CA ASP A 192 0.99 37.03 5.39
C ASP A 192 -0.03 36.46 4.37
N ASP A 193 -1.07 35.76 4.83
CA ASP A 193 -2.15 35.22 3.97
C ASP A 193 -3.18 36.27 3.49
N LYS A 194 -2.81 37.57 3.53
CA LYS A 194 -3.58 38.71 3.00
C LYS A 194 -3.03 39.22 1.68
#